data_AF-A0A423TR97-F1
#
_entry.id   AF-A0A423TR97-F1
#
_cell.length_a   1.000
_cell.length_b   1.000
_cell.length_c   1.000
_cell.angle_alpha   90.00
_cell.angle_beta   90.00
_cell.angle_gamma   90.00
#
_symmetry.space_group_name_H-M   'P 1'
#
loop_
_entity.id
_entity.type
_entity.pdbx_description
1 polymer ?
#
loop_
_entity_poly.entity_id
_entity_poly.type
_entity_poly.pdbx_seq_one_letter_code
_entity_poly.pdbx_strand_id
1 'polypeptide(L)'
;MAVLLKFLTALSLFVGAARAQGFMPVPPDDGPCPVFPVVKNFDLHAYLGRWYEIERFFNPFQDGSCVTADYALFPNGSVSVLNTDVQEGASNTIAGVATLSDDPSAGQLFVEFPFTAGFDGGDLGGNKPNYNVVATDYKNYAVVYTCEFFGPELKFEFSWILARRPYIPSSFLADLKAWLQLVNINAKRYMPTVQTDCPNRVAS
;
A
#
# COMPACT_ATOMS: atom_id res chain seq x y z
N MET A 1 5.59 -24.47 -12.02
CA MET A 1 6.92 -24.91 -11.51
C MET A 1 8.10 -24.14 -12.14
N ALA A 2 7.92 -22.90 -12.60
CA ALA A 2 8.99 -22.10 -13.22
C ALA A 2 9.08 -20.65 -12.69
N VAL A 3 8.32 -20.29 -11.65
CA VAL A 3 8.39 -18.97 -10.98
C VAL A 3 9.04 -19.07 -9.59
N LEU A 4 9.08 -20.27 -8.99
CA LEU A 4 9.80 -20.52 -7.73
C LEU A 4 11.33 -20.40 -7.84
N LEU A 5 11.88 -20.38 -9.07
CA LEU A 5 13.33 -20.38 -9.28
C LEU A 5 13.98 -18.99 -9.30
N LYS A 6 13.23 -17.91 -9.03
CA LYS A 6 13.79 -16.56 -8.83
C LYS A 6 13.87 -16.14 -7.36
N PHE A 7 13.33 -16.94 -6.43
CA PHE A 7 13.32 -16.64 -5.00
C PHE A 7 14.51 -17.24 -4.21
N LEU A 8 15.43 -17.96 -4.88
CA LEU A 8 16.48 -18.75 -4.19
C LEU A 8 17.93 -18.38 -4.51
N THR A 9 18.21 -17.25 -5.18
CA THR A 9 19.61 -16.80 -5.37
C THR A 9 19.81 -15.39 -4.85
N ALA A 10 19.83 -15.24 -3.53
CA ALA A 10 20.48 -14.12 -2.86
C ALA A 10 20.88 -14.49 -1.42
N LEU A 11 21.57 -15.62 -1.26
CA LEU A 11 22.28 -15.89 0.00
C LEU A 11 23.70 -16.38 -0.32
N SER A 12 24.60 -15.44 -0.61
CA SER A 12 26.05 -15.69 -0.58
C SER A 12 26.83 -14.38 -0.45
N LEU A 13 27.42 -14.20 0.74
CA LEU A 13 28.68 -13.52 1.07
C LEU A 13 29.02 -12.20 0.36
N PHE A 14 28.78 -11.08 1.05
CA PHE A 14 29.60 -9.87 0.89
C PHE A 14 30.31 -9.55 2.20
N VAL A 15 31.58 -9.97 2.29
CA VAL A 15 32.56 -9.33 3.16
C VAL A 15 33.05 -8.09 2.42
N GLY A 16 32.69 -6.91 2.94
CA GLY A 16 33.36 -5.63 2.68
C GLY A 16 33.00 -4.88 1.40
N ALA A 17 32.14 -3.88 1.53
CA ALA A 17 32.25 -2.57 0.88
C ALA A 17 31.35 -1.57 1.63
N ALA A 18 31.71 -0.29 1.59
CA ALA A 18 31.20 0.79 2.42
C ALA A 18 29.67 0.77 2.68
N ARG A 19 29.29 1.05 3.93
CA ARG A 19 27.90 1.37 4.31
C ARG A 19 27.48 2.64 3.56
N ALA A 20 26.93 2.48 2.37
CA ALA A 20 25.80 3.32 2.01
C ALA A 20 24.78 3.10 3.13
N GLN A 21 24.36 4.15 3.83
CA GLN A 21 23.26 4.09 4.77
C GLN A 21 21.96 3.86 3.96
N GLY A 22 21.85 2.69 3.34
CA GLY A 22 20.62 2.21 2.74
C GLY A 22 19.65 1.89 3.87
N PHE A 23 18.47 2.48 3.83
CA PHE A 23 17.40 2.16 4.75
C PHE A 23 17.05 0.67 4.59
N MET A 24 17.40 -0.16 5.57
CA MET A 24 17.02 -1.57 5.56
C MET A 24 15.54 -1.67 5.95
N PRO A 25 14.67 -2.27 5.12
CA PRO A 25 13.28 -2.49 5.48
C PRO A 25 13.14 -3.22 6.82
N VAL A 26 12.25 -2.73 7.68
CA VAL A 26 11.89 -3.45 8.90
C VAL A 26 10.92 -4.58 8.52
N PRO A 27 11.26 -5.86 8.80
CA PRO A 27 10.41 -7.00 8.43
C PRO A 27 9.05 -6.95 9.17
N PRO A 28 8.05 -7.74 8.72
CA PRO A 28 6.84 -7.97 9.50
C PRO A 28 7.14 -8.45 10.91
N ASP A 29 6.29 -8.05 11.86
CA ASP A 29 6.38 -8.55 13.23
C ASP A 29 6.00 -10.03 13.27
N ASP A 30 6.68 -10.79 14.13
CA ASP A 30 6.40 -12.20 14.36
C ASP A 30 4.96 -12.43 14.86
N GLY A 31 4.47 -13.66 14.65
CA GLY A 31 3.15 -14.06 15.14
C GLY A 31 1.99 -13.72 14.17
N PRO A 32 0.74 -13.82 14.64
CA PRO A 32 -0.43 -13.70 13.78
C PRO A 32 -0.58 -12.29 13.20
N CYS A 33 -1.47 -12.14 12.23
CA CYS A 33 -1.91 -10.82 11.82
C CYS A 33 -2.62 -10.11 12.99
N PRO A 34 -2.30 -8.83 13.24
CA PRO A 34 -2.91 -8.11 14.34
C PRO A 34 -4.40 -7.88 14.08
N VAL A 35 -5.14 -7.65 15.16
CA VAL A 35 -6.50 -7.08 15.05
C VAL A 35 -6.35 -5.57 14.92
N PHE A 36 -6.89 -5.02 13.84
CA PHE A 36 -6.85 -3.60 13.51
C PHE A 36 -8.28 -3.08 13.21
N PRO A 37 -8.54 -1.78 13.42
CA PRO A 37 -9.82 -1.18 13.09
C PRO A 37 -9.95 -0.95 11.59
N VAL A 38 -11.20 -0.87 11.13
CA VAL A 38 -11.56 -0.42 9.79
C VAL A 38 -12.59 0.69 9.92
N VAL A 39 -12.53 1.67 9.02
CA VAL A 39 -13.52 2.74 8.93
C VAL A 39 -14.92 2.15 8.75
N LYS A 40 -15.86 2.63 9.56
CA LYS A 40 -17.28 2.30 9.49
C LYS A 40 -18.05 3.41 8.78
N ASN A 41 -19.22 3.08 8.23
CA ASN A 41 -20.01 3.97 7.39
C ASN A 41 -19.17 4.57 6.25
N PHE A 42 -18.39 3.71 5.60
CA PHE A 42 -17.45 4.12 4.57
C PHE A 42 -18.19 4.75 3.38
N ASP A 43 -17.84 6.00 3.07
CA ASP A 43 -18.33 6.69 1.89
C ASP A 43 -17.34 6.49 0.73
N LEU A 44 -17.67 5.56 -0.17
CA LEU A 44 -16.85 5.29 -1.35
C LEU A 44 -16.71 6.54 -2.22
N HIS A 45 -17.79 7.30 -2.43
CA HIS A 45 -17.77 8.46 -3.32
C HIS A 45 -16.84 9.57 -2.81
N ALA A 46 -16.82 9.80 -1.49
CA ALA A 46 -15.89 10.73 -0.87
C ALA A 46 -14.43 10.24 -0.93
N TYR A 47 -14.20 8.93 -1.06
CA TYR A 47 -12.88 8.32 -1.15
C TYR A 47 -12.27 8.35 -2.56
N LEU A 48 -13.11 8.43 -3.61
CA LEU A 48 -12.66 8.49 -5.01
C LEU A 48 -11.71 9.67 -5.30
N GLY A 49 -11.05 9.63 -6.46
CA GLY A 49 -10.08 10.63 -6.92
C GLY A 49 -8.65 10.25 -6.57
N ARG A 50 -7.75 11.23 -6.68
CA ARG A 50 -6.32 11.04 -6.50
C ARG A 50 -5.92 10.96 -5.02
N TRP A 51 -5.00 10.06 -4.75
CA TRP A 51 -4.23 9.97 -3.51
C TRP A 51 -2.73 9.91 -3.83
N TYR A 52 -1.92 10.60 -3.04
CA TYR A 52 -0.46 10.54 -3.05
C TYR A 52 0.01 9.58 -1.96
N GLU A 53 0.91 8.67 -2.28
CA GLU A 53 1.56 7.81 -1.28
C GLU A 53 2.62 8.62 -0.53
N ILE A 54 2.47 8.75 0.78
CA ILE A 54 3.37 9.56 1.63
C ILE A 54 4.38 8.68 2.34
N GLU A 55 3.91 7.60 2.95
CA GLU A 55 4.77 6.55 3.47
C GLU A 55 4.13 5.18 3.18
N ARG A 56 4.95 4.15 3.08
CA ARG A 56 4.48 2.77 2.89
C ARG A 56 5.32 1.77 3.67
N PHE A 57 4.78 0.58 3.89
CA PHE A 57 5.63 -0.56 4.22
C PHE A 57 6.44 -0.97 2.98
N PHE A 58 7.55 -1.67 3.20
CA PHE A 58 8.31 -2.22 2.10
C PHE A 58 7.43 -3.14 1.25
N ASN A 59 7.41 -2.85 -0.05
CA ASN A 59 6.71 -3.64 -1.06
C ASN A 59 7.70 -3.90 -2.20
N PRO A 60 8.04 -5.17 -2.50
CA PRO A 60 9.03 -5.50 -3.53
C PRO A 60 8.60 -5.10 -4.96
N PHE A 61 7.32 -4.79 -5.18
CA PHE A 61 6.79 -4.38 -6.48
C PHE A 61 6.75 -2.85 -6.66
N GLN A 62 7.14 -2.08 -5.64
CA GLN A 62 7.16 -0.62 -5.70
C GLN A 62 8.57 -0.13 -5.32
N ASP A 63 9.24 0.59 -6.22
CA ASP A 63 10.55 1.22 -5.96
C ASP A 63 10.65 2.66 -6.52
N GLY A 64 9.57 3.16 -7.13
CA GLY A 64 9.52 4.50 -7.71
C GLY A 64 9.28 5.63 -6.72
N SER A 65 9.42 6.84 -7.23
CA SER A 65 9.05 8.10 -6.59
C SER A 65 7.71 8.63 -7.14
N CYS A 66 7.20 9.72 -6.56
CA CYS A 66 6.03 10.45 -7.05
C CYS A 66 4.77 9.58 -7.16
N VAL A 67 4.66 8.60 -6.27
CA VAL A 67 3.65 7.56 -6.36
C VAL A 67 2.27 8.14 -6.11
N THR A 68 1.33 7.82 -7.00
CA THR A 68 -0.08 8.20 -6.88
C THR A 68 -0.98 7.02 -7.16
N ALA A 69 -2.18 7.05 -6.58
CA ALA A 69 -3.27 6.14 -6.86
C ALA A 69 -4.51 6.96 -7.24
N ASP A 70 -5.02 6.77 -8.45
CA ASP A 70 -6.24 7.40 -8.94
C ASP A 70 -7.39 6.40 -8.90
N TYR A 71 -8.44 6.73 -8.15
CA TYR A 71 -9.64 5.90 -8.02
C TYR A 71 -10.81 6.54 -8.76
N ALA A 72 -11.48 5.79 -9.63
CA ALA A 72 -12.68 6.26 -10.32
C ALA A 72 -13.74 5.16 -10.39
N LEU A 73 -15.02 5.55 -10.45
CA LEU A 73 -16.13 4.61 -10.45
C LEU A 73 -16.43 4.13 -11.88
N PHE A 74 -16.53 2.81 -12.04
CA PHE A 74 -17.07 2.22 -13.26
C PHE A 74 -18.61 2.19 -13.21
N PRO A 75 -19.29 2.12 -14.37
CA PRO A 75 -20.76 2.04 -14.43
C PRO A 75 -21.37 0.83 -13.70
N ASN A 76 -20.62 -0.26 -13.56
CA ASN A 76 -21.04 -1.48 -12.85
C ASN A 76 -20.84 -1.40 -11.32
N GLY A 77 -20.35 -0.28 -10.80
CA GLY A 77 -20.12 -0.07 -9.37
C GLY A 77 -18.74 -0.53 -8.86
N SER A 78 -17.90 -1.17 -9.69
CA SER A 78 -16.51 -1.40 -9.32
C SER A 78 -15.67 -0.12 -9.48
N VAL A 79 -14.46 -0.12 -8.96
CA VAL A 79 -13.56 1.03 -8.94
C VAL A 79 -12.35 0.75 -9.82
N SER A 80 -12.05 1.62 -10.76
CA SER A 80 -10.76 1.60 -11.45
C SER A 80 -9.68 2.07 -10.50
N VAL A 81 -8.56 1.34 -10.42
CA VAL A 81 -7.37 1.76 -9.67
C VAL A 81 -6.25 1.99 -10.66
N LEU A 82 -5.73 3.20 -10.74
CA LEU A 82 -4.55 3.50 -11.57
C LEU A 82 -3.42 3.96 -10.65
N ASN A 83 -2.43 3.09 -10.45
CA ASN A 83 -1.22 3.45 -9.74
C ASN A 83 -0.19 3.98 -10.73
N THR A 84 0.45 5.10 -10.39
CA THR A 84 1.53 5.71 -11.17
C THR A 84 2.74 5.90 -10.29
N ASP A 85 3.93 5.59 -10.80
CA ASP A 85 5.21 5.96 -10.18
C ASP A 85 6.15 6.59 -11.21
N VAL A 86 7.29 7.09 -10.72
CA VAL A 86 8.40 7.58 -11.53
C VAL A 86 9.67 6.82 -11.16
N GLN A 87 10.24 6.11 -12.14
CA GLN A 87 11.51 5.42 -12.04
C GLN A 87 12.44 5.93 -13.14
N GLU A 88 13.68 6.28 -12.78
CA GLU A 88 14.68 6.80 -13.72
C GLU A 88 14.18 8.00 -14.56
N GLY A 89 13.28 8.81 -13.99
CA GLY A 89 12.68 9.98 -14.65
C GLY A 89 11.53 9.65 -15.62
N ALA A 90 11.24 8.37 -15.86
CA ALA A 90 10.10 7.92 -16.65
C ALA A 90 8.91 7.57 -15.76
N SER A 91 7.70 7.88 -16.23
CA SER A 91 6.47 7.52 -15.53
C SER A 91 6.03 6.10 -15.91
N ASN A 92 5.78 5.25 -14.92
CA ASN A 92 5.19 3.93 -15.12
C ASN A 92 3.80 3.88 -14.50
N THR A 93 2.93 3.05 -15.07
CA THR A 93 1.57 2.88 -14.56
C THR A 93 1.18 1.42 -14.49
N ILE A 94 0.30 1.10 -13.54
CA ILE A 94 -0.39 -0.18 -13.47
C ILE A 94 -1.87 0.07 -13.17
N ALA A 95 -2.73 -0.48 -14.02
CA ALA A 95 -4.17 -0.41 -13.87
C ALA A 95 -4.71 -1.69 -13.21
N GLY A 96 -5.65 -1.53 -12.29
CA GLY A 96 -6.33 -2.59 -11.57
C GLY A 96 -7.80 -2.26 -11.37
N VAL A 97 -8.50 -3.18 -10.73
CA VAL A 97 -9.92 -3.05 -10.40
C VAL A 97 -10.11 -3.33 -8.92
N ALA A 98 -10.98 -2.58 -8.27
CA ALA A 98 -11.40 -2.84 -6.90
C ALA A 98 -12.91 -3.03 -6.79
N THR A 99 -13.33 -3.90 -5.89
CA THR A 99 -14.73 -4.08 -5.48
C THR A 99 -14.87 -3.91 -3.97
N LEU A 100 -16.02 -3.42 -3.51
CA LEU A 100 -16.34 -3.41 -2.09
C LEU A 100 -16.55 -4.84 -1.58
N SER A 101 -16.27 -5.05 -0.30
CA SER A 101 -16.66 -6.29 0.38
C SER A 101 -18.19 -6.44 0.49
N ASP A 102 -18.65 -7.60 0.96
CA ASP A 102 -20.07 -7.87 1.21
C ASP A 102 -20.71 -6.89 2.21
N ASP A 103 -19.91 -6.28 3.09
CA ASP A 103 -20.33 -5.12 3.90
C ASP A 103 -19.81 -3.83 3.28
N PRO A 104 -20.62 -3.12 2.46
CA PRO A 104 -20.20 -1.87 1.83
C PRO A 104 -20.08 -0.71 2.82
N SER A 105 -20.55 -0.87 4.07
CA SER A 105 -20.39 0.14 5.12
C SER A 105 -19.02 0.05 5.81
N ALA A 106 -18.28 -1.05 5.62
CA ALA A 106 -16.91 -1.19 6.04
C ALA A 106 -15.97 -0.70 4.93
N GLY A 107 -14.90 0.02 5.30
CA GLY A 107 -13.85 0.43 4.37
C GLY A 107 -12.98 -0.74 3.92
N GLN A 108 -13.58 -1.78 3.34
CA GLN A 108 -12.93 -3.01 2.94
C GLN A 108 -13.17 -3.28 1.47
N LEU A 109 -12.09 -3.50 0.74
CA LEU A 109 -12.11 -3.72 -0.70
C LEU A 109 -11.26 -4.94 -1.07
N PHE A 110 -11.62 -5.56 -2.18
CA PHE A 110 -10.79 -6.48 -2.93
C PHE A 110 -10.18 -5.70 -4.10
N VAL A 111 -8.85 -5.65 -4.18
CA VAL A 111 -8.11 -4.98 -5.25
C VAL A 111 -7.34 -6.03 -6.04
N GLU A 112 -7.41 -5.95 -7.36
CA GLU A 112 -6.78 -6.87 -8.29
C GLU A 112 -5.96 -6.12 -9.35
N PHE A 113 -4.76 -6.61 -9.63
CA PHE A 113 -3.91 -6.14 -10.72
C PHE A 113 -3.59 -7.28 -11.71
N PRO A 114 -3.21 -7.00 -12.97
CA PRO A 114 -3.00 -8.03 -14.00
C PRO A 114 -2.01 -9.14 -13.63
N PHE A 115 -1.00 -8.86 -12.79
CA PHE A 115 -0.02 -9.85 -12.35
C PHE A 115 -0.51 -10.72 -11.17
N THR A 116 -1.68 -10.39 -10.60
CA THR A 116 -2.32 -11.07 -9.47
C THR A 116 -3.50 -11.93 -9.93
N ALA A 117 -3.92 -11.78 -11.19
CA ALA A 117 -4.99 -12.55 -11.81
C ALA A 117 -4.54 -14.02 -11.99
N GLY A 118 -5.15 -14.93 -11.22
CA GLY A 118 -4.79 -16.35 -11.20
C GLY A 118 -4.50 -16.93 -9.82
N PHE A 119 -4.49 -16.09 -8.77
CA PHE A 119 -4.66 -16.52 -7.39
C PHE A 119 -6.12 -16.28 -7.01
N ASP A 120 -6.86 -17.33 -6.60
CA ASP A 120 -8.26 -17.21 -6.17
C ASP A 120 -8.39 -16.19 -5.03
N GLY A 121 -8.78 -14.95 -5.33
CA GLY A 121 -9.02 -13.90 -4.32
C GLY A 121 -8.20 -12.61 -4.41
N GLY A 122 -7.40 -12.38 -5.47
CA GLY A 122 -6.64 -11.14 -5.66
C GLY A 122 -5.46 -10.98 -4.69
N ASP A 123 -4.32 -10.50 -5.20
CA ASP A 123 -2.96 -10.37 -4.60
C ASP A 123 -2.40 -11.52 -3.71
N LEU A 124 -3.19 -12.23 -2.89
CA LEU A 124 -2.73 -13.21 -1.90
C LEU A 124 -3.66 -14.43 -1.70
N GLY A 125 -4.74 -14.56 -2.46
CA GLY A 125 -5.44 -15.85 -2.59
C GLY A 125 -6.45 -16.18 -1.49
N GLY A 126 -7.19 -15.18 -0.99
CA GLY A 126 -8.21 -15.37 0.05
C GLY A 126 -9.57 -14.75 -0.27
N ASN A 127 -10.64 -15.29 0.31
CA ASN A 127 -11.98 -14.67 0.35
C ASN A 127 -12.06 -13.49 1.34
N LYS A 128 -10.94 -12.77 1.55
CA LYS A 128 -10.82 -11.68 2.52
C LYS A 128 -10.42 -10.38 1.81
N PRO A 129 -10.92 -9.22 2.26
CA PRO A 129 -10.51 -7.94 1.70
C PRO A 129 -9.01 -7.69 1.88
N ASN A 130 -8.31 -7.47 0.77
CA ASN A 130 -6.87 -7.22 0.73
C ASN A 130 -6.50 -5.71 0.74
N TYR A 131 -7.51 -4.84 0.81
CA TYR A 131 -7.36 -3.40 0.97
C TYR A 131 -8.33 -2.91 2.04
N ASN A 132 -7.82 -2.61 3.24
CA ASN A 132 -8.64 -2.16 4.37
C ASN A 132 -8.28 -0.72 4.75
N VAL A 133 -9.24 0.20 4.61
CA VAL A 133 -9.13 1.59 5.03
C VAL A 133 -9.28 1.67 6.54
N VAL A 134 -8.15 1.80 7.22
CA VAL A 134 -8.03 1.82 8.69
C VAL A 134 -8.48 3.17 9.26
N ALA A 135 -8.13 4.25 8.59
CA ALA A 135 -8.51 5.61 8.96
C ALA A 135 -8.56 6.50 7.72
N THR A 136 -9.53 7.39 7.63
CA THR A 136 -9.54 8.47 6.64
C THR A 136 -10.49 9.57 7.08
N ASP A 137 -10.17 10.80 6.71
CA ASP A 137 -11.12 11.93 6.76
C ASP A 137 -11.65 12.29 5.36
N TYR A 138 -11.33 11.45 4.35
CA TYR A 138 -11.64 11.57 2.93
C TYR A 138 -10.99 12.75 2.20
N LYS A 139 -10.65 13.81 2.93
CA LYS A 139 -10.27 15.13 2.39
C LYS A 139 -8.77 15.42 2.49
N ASN A 140 -8.07 14.78 3.41
CA ASN A 140 -6.67 15.07 3.67
C ASN A 140 -5.81 13.80 3.68
N TYR A 141 -6.25 12.75 4.38
CA TYR A 141 -5.44 11.54 4.56
C TYR A 141 -6.25 10.26 4.50
N ALA A 142 -5.58 9.15 4.19
CA ALA A 142 -6.08 7.81 4.40
C ALA A 142 -4.95 6.88 4.85
N VAL A 143 -5.28 5.86 5.62
CA VAL A 143 -4.37 4.74 5.94
C VAL A 143 -5.01 3.47 5.45
N VAL A 144 -4.26 2.73 4.64
CA VAL A 144 -4.64 1.41 4.14
C VAL A 144 -3.72 0.39 4.76
N TYR A 145 -4.28 -0.75 5.16
CA TYR A 145 -3.53 -1.85 5.75
C TYR A 145 -4.06 -3.19 5.28
N THR A 146 -3.15 -4.15 5.12
CA THR A 146 -3.50 -5.56 4.94
C THR A 146 -2.43 -6.45 5.55
N CYS A 147 -2.87 -7.59 6.07
CA CYS A 147 -2.00 -8.62 6.60
C CYS A 147 -2.60 -9.99 6.29
N GLU A 148 -1.83 -10.83 5.62
CA GLU A 148 -2.24 -12.18 5.26
C GLU A 148 -1.08 -13.16 5.34
N PHE A 149 -1.40 -14.45 5.36
CA PHE A 149 -0.43 -15.53 5.29
C PHE A 149 -0.51 -16.20 3.93
N PHE A 150 0.64 -16.37 3.28
CA PHE A 150 0.80 -17.26 2.15
C PHE A 150 1.33 -18.61 2.63
N GLY A 151 0.45 -19.61 2.68
CA GLY A 151 0.78 -20.90 3.28
C GLY A 151 1.00 -20.80 4.80
N PRO A 152 1.72 -21.77 5.41
CA PRO A 152 1.77 -21.89 6.87
C PRO A 152 2.69 -20.88 7.58
N GLU A 153 3.65 -20.28 6.89
CA GLU A 153 4.75 -19.57 7.54
C GLU A 153 5.02 -18.16 6.98
N LEU A 154 4.58 -17.84 5.77
CA LEU A 154 4.97 -16.59 5.11
C LEU A 154 3.90 -15.50 5.31
N LYS A 155 4.14 -14.60 6.26
CA LYS A 155 3.30 -13.43 6.51
C LYS A 155 3.64 -12.29 5.54
N PHE A 156 2.64 -11.82 4.80
CA PHE A 156 2.69 -10.60 4.01
C PHE A 156 1.91 -9.51 4.72
N GLU A 157 2.50 -8.32 4.77
CA GLU A 157 1.89 -7.20 5.45
C GLU A 157 2.28 -5.92 4.72
N PHE A 158 1.27 -5.22 4.22
CA PHE A 158 1.42 -4.00 3.46
C PHE A 158 0.59 -2.90 4.09
N SER A 159 1.10 -1.68 4.01
CA SER A 159 0.39 -0.52 4.48
C SER A 159 0.84 0.73 3.75
N TRP A 160 -0.09 1.66 3.57
CA TRP A 160 0.13 2.92 2.88
C TRP A 160 -0.52 4.05 3.68
N ILE A 161 0.25 5.09 3.98
CA ILE A 161 -0.25 6.39 4.40
C ILE A 161 -0.40 7.22 3.13
N LEU A 162 -1.63 7.59 2.83
CA LEU A 162 -2.03 8.33 1.65
C LEU A 162 -2.46 9.76 2.03
N ALA A 163 -2.30 10.70 1.10
CA ALA A 163 -2.79 12.06 1.26
C ALA A 163 -3.41 12.64 -0.01
N ARG A 164 -4.31 13.61 0.14
CA ARG A 164 -4.86 14.37 -1.00
C ARG A 164 -3.87 15.39 -1.58
N ARG A 165 -2.80 15.68 -0.83
CA ARG A 165 -1.68 16.54 -1.24
C ARG A 165 -0.40 15.71 -1.23
N PRO A 166 0.65 16.11 -1.97
CA PRO A 166 1.93 15.39 -2.00
C PRO A 166 2.75 15.55 -0.71
N TYR A 167 2.13 15.94 0.41
CA TYR A 167 2.75 16.07 1.72
C TYR A 167 1.69 15.98 2.82
N ILE A 168 2.14 15.60 4.02
CA ILE A 168 1.39 15.69 5.27
C ILE A 168 2.23 16.53 6.25
N PRO A 169 1.63 17.43 7.06
CA PRO A 169 2.34 18.13 8.13
C PRO A 169 3.02 17.15 9.09
N SER A 170 4.30 17.37 9.41
CA SER A 170 5.11 16.42 10.19
C SER A 170 4.54 16.14 11.58
N SER A 171 3.93 17.13 12.25
CA SER A 171 3.25 16.93 13.54
C SER A 171 2.09 15.95 13.43
N PHE A 172 1.23 16.14 12.42
CA PHE A 172 0.11 15.24 12.18
C PHE A 172 0.56 13.84 11.79
N LEU A 173 1.63 13.71 10.98
CA LEU A 173 2.19 12.41 10.63
C LEU A 173 2.73 11.68 11.86
N ALA A 174 3.38 12.39 12.79
CA ALA A 174 3.85 11.81 14.04
C ALA A 174 2.69 11.32 14.92
N ASP A 175 1.63 12.12 15.07
CA ASP A 175 0.43 11.76 15.83
C ASP A 175 -0.28 10.55 15.20
N LEU A 176 -0.42 10.54 13.87
CA LEU A 176 -0.99 9.43 13.12
C LEU A 176 -0.20 8.13 13.35
N LYS A 177 1.14 8.19 13.26
CA LYS A 177 2.02 7.03 13.50
C LYS A 177 1.98 6.55 14.95
N ALA A 178 1.85 7.46 15.93
CA ALA A 178 1.64 7.09 17.32
C ALA A 178 0.30 6.36 17.51
N TRP A 179 -0.77 6.84 16.87
CA TRP A 179 -2.06 6.16 16.88
C TRP A 179 -2.02 4.79 16.20
N LEU A 180 -1.30 4.65 15.07
CA LEU A 180 -1.14 3.36 14.38
C LEU A 180 -0.51 2.29 15.28
N GLN A 181 0.49 2.66 16.09
CA GLN A 181 1.06 1.74 17.08
C GLN A 181 0.03 1.30 18.13
N LEU A 182 -0.86 2.20 18.58
CA LEU A 182 -1.93 1.86 19.54
C LEU A 182 -2.97 0.90 18.95
N VAL A 183 -3.15 0.91 17.63
CA VAL A 183 -4.06 0.00 16.92
C VAL A 183 -3.35 -1.19 16.28
N ASN A 184 -2.17 -1.55 16.82
CA ASN A 184 -1.38 -2.73 16.46
C ASN A 184 -0.79 -2.71 15.05
N ILE A 185 -0.59 -1.54 14.44
CA ILE A 185 0.12 -1.37 13.17
C ILE A 185 1.50 -0.79 13.46
N ASN A 186 2.56 -1.55 13.20
CA ASN A 186 3.92 -1.16 13.57
C ASN A 186 4.44 0.00 12.71
N ALA A 187 4.28 1.21 13.22
CA ALA A 187 4.63 2.42 12.51
C ALA A 187 6.15 2.61 12.23
N LYS A 188 7.02 1.79 12.83
CA LYS A 188 8.47 1.80 12.53
C LYS A 188 8.79 1.20 11.17
N ARG A 189 7.84 0.46 10.59
CA ARG A 189 7.99 -0.18 9.27
C ARG A 189 7.70 0.74 8.10
N TYR A 190 7.12 1.91 8.35
CA TYR A 190 6.89 2.89 7.31
C TYR A 190 8.18 3.50 6.79
N MET A 191 8.27 3.54 5.48
CA MET A 191 9.32 4.15 4.67
C MET A 191 8.72 5.35 3.94
N PRO A 192 9.39 6.51 3.94
CA PRO A 192 8.90 7.68 3.22
C PRO A 192 8.95 7.45 1.71
N THR A 193 7.92 7.91 1.02
CA THR A 193 7.87 7.96 -0.45
C THR A 193 8.27 9.36 -0.90
N VAL A 194 9.19 9.44 -1.88
CA VAL A 194 9.66 10.73 -2.40
C VAL A 194 8.54 11.38 -3.21
N GLN A 195 8.09 12.55 -2.77
CA GLN A 195 7.03 13.34 -3.41
C GLN A 195 7.51 14.74 -3.83
N THR A 196 8.81 14.94 -3.98
CA THR A 196 9.43 16.17 -4.49
C THR A 196 10.01 15.94 -5.88
N ASP A 197 10.22 17.03 -6.62
CA ASP A 197 10.89 17.00 -7.94
C ASP A 197 10.23 16.07 -8.98
N CYS A 198 8.92 15.92 -8.87
CA CYS A 198 8.15 15.02 -9.72
C CYS A 198 7.94 15.60 -11.13
N PRO A 199 8.28 14.86 -12.20
CA PRO A 199 8.04 15.29 -13.57
C PRO A 199 6.53 15.48 -13.84
N ASN A 200 6.20 16.48 -14.66
CA ASN A 200 4.83 16.76 -15.14
C ASN A 200 3.77 17.09 -14.06
N ARG A 201 4.17 17.56 -12.86
CA ARG A 201 3.20 18.18 -11.95
C ARG A 201 2.68 19.48 -12.55
N VAL A 202 1.45 19.44 -13.07
CA VAL A 202 0.68 20.68 -13.25
C VAL A 202 0.49 21.26 -11.85
N ALA A 203 0.97 22.48 -11.63
CA ALA A 203 0.74 23.19 -10.38
C ALA A 203 -0.77 23.21 -10.10
N SER A 204 -1.14 22.76 -8.90
CA SER A 204 -2.53 22.81 -8.42
C SER A 204 -2.88 24.22 -7.96
#